data_AF-A0A1W9X3Y7-F1
#
_entry.id   AF-A0A1W9X3Y7-F1
#
_cell.length_a   1.000
_cell.length_b   1.000
_cell.length_c   1.000
_cell.angle_alpha   90.00
_cell.angle_beta   90.00
_cell.angle_gamma   90.00
#
_symmetry.space_group_name_H-M   'P 1'
#
loop_
_entity.id
_entity.type
_entity.pdbx_description
1 polymer ?
#
loop_
_entity_poly.entity_id
_entity_poly.type
_entity_poly.pdbx_seq_one_letter_code
_entity_poly.pdbx_strand_id
1 'polypeptide(L)'
;MNRFAYLTSGFAVKALSKLSKARISIHGEENIPDGSVIFAINHFTRIETLLMPYYIYKLTGVPVWSLADYSLFKGSLGGYLSNVGAVSTRNPDRDQIIVKTLLTGEATWIIFPEGRMVKT
;
A
#
# COMPACT_ATOMS: atom_id res chain seq x y z
N MET A 1 -1.96 -0.53 -12.35
CA MET A 1 -0.92 0.30 -11.72
C MET A 1 0.00 0.87 -12.80
N ASN A 2 0.40 2.13 -12.67
CA ASN A 2 1.44 2.72 -13.50
C ASN A 2 2.76 2.70 -12.71
N ARG A 3 3.75 1.92 -13.16
CA ARG A 3 5.01 1.70 -12.42
C ARG A 3 5.80 2.99 -12.22
N PHE A 4 5.79 3.90 -13.21
CA PHE A 4 6.45 5.19 -13.07
C PHE A 4 5.78 6.05 -11.99
N ALA A 5 4.44 6.14 -12.00
CA ALA A 5 3.68 6.83 -10.96
C ALA A 5 3.95 6.25 -9.56
N TYR A 6 3.98 4.92 -9.44
CA TYR A 6 4.29 4.23 -8.18
C TYR A 6 5.67 4.61 -7.62
N LEU A 7 6.72 4.52 -8.45
CA LEU A 7 8.09 4.82 -8.03
C LEU A 7 8.29 6.31 -7.73
N THR A 8 7.68 7.19 -8.53
CA THR A 8 7.73 8.65 -8.31
C THR A 8 7.03 9.05 -7.01
N SER A 9 5.88 8.46 -6.69
CA SER A 9 5.23 8.63 -5.38
C SER A 9 6.15 8.22 -4.22
N GLY A 10 6.94 7.16 -4.38
CA GLY A 10 7.95 6.75 -3.39
C GLY A 10 8.98 7.84 -3.08
N PHE A 11 9.38 8.65 -4.06
CA PHE A 11 10.28 9.80 -3.82
C PHE A 11 9.62 10.91 -3.00
N ALA A 12 8.33 11.19 -3.24
CA ALA A 12 7.58 12.16 -2.45
C ALA A 12 7.44 11.69 -0.99
N VAL A 13 7.13 10.41 -0.78
CA VAL A 13 7.07 9.81 0.58
C VAL A 13 8.44 9.86 1.26
N LYS A 14 9.53 9.57 0.54
CA LYS A 14 10.89 9.71 1.06
C LYS A 14 11.21 11.14 1.48
N ALA A 15 10.81 12.13 0.69
CA ALA A 15 11.00 13.54 1.02
C ALA A 15 10.20 13.93 2.27
N LEU A 16 8.92 13.56 2.35
CA LEU A 16 8.06 13.77 3.52
C LEU A 16 8.64 13.13 4.78
N SER A 17 9.10 11.88 4.69
CA SER A 17 9.71 11.15 5.81
C SER A 17 11.02 11.79 6.27
N LYS A 18 11.80 12.40 5.38
CA LYS A 18 13.03 13.13 5.76
C LYS A 18 12.70 14.48 6.40
N LEU A 19 11.70 15.19 5.87
CA LEU A 19 11.28 16.50 6.37
C LEU A 19 10.57 16.41 7.73
N SER A 20 9.88 15.31 8.01
CA SER A 20 9.18 15.11 9.29
C SER A 20 10.11 14.88 10.49
N LYS A 21 11.41 14.68 10.25
CA LYS A 21 12.40 14.26 11.28
C LYS A 21 12.01 12.99 12.04
N ALA A 22 11.04 12.22 11.53
CA ALA A 22 10.61 10.98 12.16
C ALA A 22 11.74 9.95 12.11
N ARG A 23 12.10 9.39 13.26
CA ARG A 23 13.02 8.25 13.34
C ARG A 23 12.21 6.97 13.19
N ILE A 24 12.42 6.27 12.08
CA ILE A 24 11.73 5.02 11.77
C ILE A 24 12.67 3.87 12.05
N SER A 25 12.26 2.97 12.93
CA SER A 25 12.95 1.73 13.26
C SER A 25 12.14 0.55 12.73
N ILE A 26 12.80 -0.38 12.06
CA ILE A 26 12.20 -1.59 11.51
C ILE A 26 12.78 -2.77 12.30
N HIS A 27 11.91 -3.68 12.72
CA HIS A 27 12.26 -4.87 13.48
C HIS A 27 11.61 -6.09 12.83
N GLY A 28 12.28 -7.24 12.86
CA GLY A 28 11.71 -8.50 12.36
C GLY A 28 11.67 -8.61 10.84
N GLU A 29 12.57 -7.91 10.12
CA GLU A 29 12.68 -7.99 8.65
C GLU A 29 12.93 -9.42 8.17
N GLU A 30 13.69 -10.18 8.95
CA GLU A 30 13.99 -11.60 8.73
C GLU A 30 12.74 -12.51 8.76
N ASN A 31 11.62 -12.03 9.27
CA ASN A 31 10.36 -12.78 9.33
C ASN A 31 9.52 -12.64 8.05
N ILE A 32 9.93 -11.78 7.11
CA ILE A 32 9.22 -11.63 5.83
C ILE A 32 9.58 -12.84 4.96
N PRO A 33 8.61 -13.73 4.63
CA PRO A 33 8.89 -14.90 3.82
C PRO A 33 9.09 -14.52 2.35
N ASP A 34 9.75 -15.40 1.61
CA ASP A 34 9.80 -15.32 0.15
C ASP A 34 8.42 -15.56 -0.47
N GLY A 35 8.21 -14.99 -1.66
CA GLY A 35 6.98 -15.15 -2.43
C GLY A 35 5.89 -14.14 -2.08
N SER A 36 4.63 -14.55 -2.24
CA SER A 36 3.49 -13.64 -2.20
C SER A 36 2.97 -13.46 -0.77
N VAL A 37 3.01 -12.22 -0.29
CA VAL A 37 2.69 -11.87 1.10
C VAL A 37 1.49 -10.94 1.17
N ILE A 38 0.62 -11.19 2.15
CA ILE A 38 -0.40 -10.23 2.59
C ILE A 38 0.01 -9.70 3.96
N PHE A 39 0.35 -8.43 4.02
CA PHE A 39 0.64 -7.70 5.26
C PHE A 39 -0.66 -7.25 5.92
N ALA A 40 -0.99 -7.86 7.05
CA ALA A 40 -2.06 -7.38 7.92
C ALA A 40 -1.50 -6.31 8.86
N ILE A 41 -2.00 -5.08 8.73
CA ILE A 41 -1.47 -3.92 9.45
C ILE A 41 -2.61 -3.23 10.18
N ASN A 42 -2.38 -2.84 11.42
CA ASN A 42 -3.29 -1.97 12.16
C ASN A 42 -3.45 -0.60 11.49
N HIS A 43 -4.67 -0.05 11.49
CA HIS A 43 -4.95 1.26 10.90
C HIS A 43 -5.18 2.35 11.96
N PHE A 44 -4.16 3.11 12.38
CA PHE A 44 -4.36 4.18 13.38
C PHE A 44 -4.55 5.57 12.77
N THR A 45 -3.81 5.89 11.72
CA THR A 45 -3.92 7.17 11.01
C THR A 45 -4.01 6.97 9.49
N ARG A 46 -4.19 8.07 8.76
CA ARG A 46 -4.21 8.04 7.30
C ARG A 46 -2.80 8.03 6.69
N ILE A 47 -1.76 8.37 7.46
CA ILE A 47 -0.40 8.45 6.90
C ILE A 47 0.17 7.06 6.59
N GLU A 48 -0.30 6.02 7.27
CA GLU A 48 0.07 4.63 7.06
C GLU A 48 -0.22 4.18 5.63
N THR A 49 -1.28 4.69 5.00
CA THR A 49 -1.62 4.34 3.61
C THR A 49 -0.59 4.89 2.59
N LEU A 50 0.32 5.76 3.03
CA LEU A 50 1.44 6.27 2.23
C LEU A 50 2.78 5.68 2.68
N LEU A 51 3.01 5.62 3.99
CA LEU A 51 4.29 5.15 4.55
C LEU A 51 4.46 3.64 4.41
N MET A 52 3.44 2.85 4.72
CA MET A 52 3.56 1.39 4.73
C MET A 52 3.89 0.82 3.35
N PRO A 53 3.19 1.20 2.25
CA PRO A 53 3.58 0.75 0.91
C PRO A 53 5.03 1.09 0.56
N TYR A 54 5.51 2.28 0.93
CA TYR A 54 6.88 2.71 0.64
C TYR A 54 7.93 1.87 1.39
N TYR A 55 7.73 1.63 2.69
CA TYR A 55 8.69 0.84 3.47
C TYR A 55 8.67 -0.63 3.09
N ILE A 56 7.48 -1.22 2.88
CA ILE A 56 7.37 -2.61 2.44
C ILE A 56 7.98 -2.81 1.05
N TYR A 57 7.78 -1.86 0.12
CA TYR A 57 8.47 -1.91 -1.18
C TYR A 57 9.99 -1.86 -1.04
N LYS A 58 10.54 -1.06 -0.10
CA LYS A 58 11.99 -1.02 0.13
C LYS A 58 12.56 -2.32 0.71
N LEU A 59 11.77 -3.03 1.52
CA LEU A 59 12.18 -4.30 2.13
C LEU A 59 12.08 -5.46 1.13
N THR A 60 11.01 -5.47 0.32
CA THR A 60 10.69 -6.62 -0.54
C THR A 60 11.09 -6.46 -2.00
N GLY A 61 11.23 -5.21 -2.48
CA GLY A 61 11.38 -4.90 -3.91
C GLY A 61 10.13 -5.14 -4.75
N VAL A 62 9.02 -5.61 -4.15
CA VAL A 62 7.77 -5.95 -4.83
C VAL A 62 6.75 -4.83 -4.62
N PRO A 63 6.06 -4.36 -5.68
CA PRO A 63 5.01 -3.35 -5.54
C PRO A 63 3.94 -3.76 -4.53
N VAL A 64 3.49 -2.78 -3.75
CA VAL A 64 2.52 -2.98 -2.68
C VAL A 64 1.18 -2.38 -3.08
N TRP A 65 0.13 -3.20 -3.07
CA TRP A 65 -1.24 -2.82 -3.40
C TRP A 65 -2.10 -2.83 -2.14
N SER A 66 -3.21 -2.08 -2.15
CA SER A 66 -4.12 -2.04 -1.00
C SER A 66 -5.54 -1.73 -1.43
N LEU A 67 -6.51 -2.02 -0.55
CA LEU A 67 -7.87 -1.55 -0.73
C LEU A 67 -8.02 -0.10 -0.25
N ALA A 68 -8.89 0.65 -0.92
CA ALA A 68 -9.30 1.99 -0.52
C ALA A 68 -10.80 2.19 -0.72
N ASP A 69 -11.41 3.01 0.13
CA ASP A 69 -12.84 3.27 0.07
C ASP A 69 -13.24 3.84 -1.29
N TYR A 70 -14.32 3.32 -1.87
CA TYR A 70 -14.80 3.69 -3.20
C TYR A 70 -15.07 5.19 -3.36
N SER A 71 -15.41 5.90 -2.27
CA SER A 71 -15.68 7.35 -2.32
C SER A 71 -14.44 8.17 -2.69
N LEU A 72 -13.23 7.64 -2.47
CA LEU A 72 -11.95 8.27 -2.83
C LEU A 72 -11.64 8.17 -4.33
N PHE A 73 -12.33 7.30 -5.06
CA PHE A 73 -12.11 7.07 -6.49
C PHE A 73 -12.89 8.06 -7.35
N LYS A 74 -12.74 9.36 -7.06
CA LYS A 74 -13.36 10.46 -7.81
C LYS A 74 -12.29 11.44 -8.30
N GLY A 75 -12.47 11.95 -9.52
CA GLY A 75 -11.57 12.96 -10.10
C GLY A 75 -10.10 12.54 -10.16
N SER A 76 -9.20 13.52 -10.04
CA SER A 76 -7.75 13.31 -10.11
C SER A 76 -7.20 12.41 -8.99
N LEU A 77 -7.79 12.48 -7.80
CA LEU A 77 -7.42 11.60 -6.68
C LEU A 77 -7.67 10.13 -7.01
N GLY A 78 -8.82 9.80 -7.61
CA GLY A 78 -9.12 8.43 -8.02
C GLY A 78 -8.16 7.91 -9.10
N GLY A 79 -7.80 8.76 -10.07
CA GLY A 79 -6.78 8.42 -11.06
C GLY A 79 -5.41 8.16 -10.43
N TYR A 80 -5.00 9.01 -9.49
CA TYR A 80 -3.78 8.82 -8.72
C TYR A 80 -3.78 7.50 -7.94
N LEU A 81 -4.82 7.23 -7.15
CA LEU A 81 -4.97 6.00 -6.36
C LEU A 81 -4.86 4.74 -7.23
N SER A 82 -5.55 4.73 -8.36
CA SER A 82 -5.49 3.62 -9.33
C SER A 82 -4.09 3.42 -9.93
N ASN A 83 -3.35 4.51 -10.10
CA ASN A 83 -1.99 4.47 -10.62
C ASN A 83 -0.98 3.94 -9.60
N VAL A 84 -1.17 4.21 -8.30
CA VAL A 84 -0.26 3.80 -7.22
C VAL A 84 -0.61 2.46 -6.57
N GLY A 85 -1.53 1.69 -7.15
CA GLY A 85 -1.85 0.33 -6.68
C GLY A 85 -2.96 0.26 -5.63
N ALA A 86 -3.76 1.31 -5.46
CA ALA A 86 -4.97 1.23 -4.65
C ALA A 86 -6.15 0.71 -5.49
N VAL A 87 -6.91 -0.23 -4.93
CA VAL A 87 -8.08 -0.84 -5.54
C VAL A 87 -9.33 -0.48 -4.74
N SER A 88 -10.37 -0.03 -5.43
CA SER A 88 -11.65 0.33 -4.81
C SER A 88 -12.30 -0.87 -4.13
N THR A 89 -12.84 -0.66 -2.93
CA THR A 89 -13.63 -1.68 -2.21
C THR A 89 -14.87 -2.16 -2.96
N ARG A 90 -15.35 -1.37 -3.94
CA ARG A 90 -16.48 -1.68 -4.82
C ARG A 90 -16.07 -2.05 -6.25
N ASN A 91 -14.79 -2.30 -6.52
CA ASN A 91 -14.38 -2.81 -7.83
C ASN A 91 -15.01 -4.21 -8.04
N PRO A 92 -15.75 -4.46 -9.14
CA PRO A 92 -16.40 -5.76 -9.37
C PRO A 92 -15.40 -6.92 -9.46
N ASP A 93 -14.18 -6.64 -9.91
CA ASP A 93 -13.10 -7.63 -10.08
C ASP A 93 -12.11 -7.61 -8.92
N ARG A 94 -12.42 -6.92 -7.81
CA ARG A 94 -11.51 -6.72 -6.66
C ARG A 94 -10.80 -8.00 -6.25
N ASP A 95 -11.56 -9.08 -6.03
CA ASP A 95 -11.03 -10.34 -5.53
C ASP A 95 -10.17 -11.04 -6.58
N GLN A 96 -10.58 -10.99 -7.86
CA GLN A 96 -9.79 -11.53 -8.96
C GLN A 96 -8.46 -10.78 -9.12
N ILE A 97 -8.47 -9.45 -8.96
CA ILE A 97 -7.26 -8.62 -9.00
C ILE A 97 -6.31 -9.02 -7.87
N ILE A 98 -6.82 -9.16 -6.64
CA ILE A 98 -6.03 -9.59 -5.48
C ILE A 98 -5.41 -10.96 -5.75
N VAL A 99 -6.23 -11.96 -6.08
CA VAL A 99 -5.79 -13.34 -6.31
C VAL A 99 -4.79 -13.41 -7.46
N LYS A 100 -5.08 -12.77 -8.60
CA LYS A 100 -4.19 -12.74 -9.76
C LYS A 100 -2.81 -12.18 -9.39
N THR A 101 -2.78 -11.01 -8.75
CA THR A 101 -1.51 -10.33 -8.43
C THR A 101 -0.69 -11.06 -7.37
N LEU A 102 -1.34 -11.74 -6.43
CA LEU A 102 -0.67 -12.64 -5.49
C LEU A 102 -0.14 -13.89 -6.22
N LEU A 103 -0.92 -14.55 -7.07
CA LEU A 103 -0.47 -15.76 -7.77
C LEU A 103 0.66 -15.49 -8.76
N THR A 104 0.69 -14.32 -9.40
CA THR A 104 1.75 -13.96 -10.36
C THR A 104 2.96 -13.29 -9.71
N GLY A 105 2.90 -12.97 -8.41
CA GLY A 105 3.94 -12.19 -7.73
C GLY A 105 4.05 -10.74 -8.22
N GLU A 106 3.06 -10.23 -8.95
CA GLU A 106 3.02 -8.85 -9.45
C GLU A 106 2.97 -7.83 -8.30
N ALA A 107 2.30 -8.19 -7.21
CA ALA A 107 2.18 -7.33 -6.04
C ALA A 107 2.01 -8.12 -4.73
N THR A 108 2.55 -7.56 -3.66
CA THR A 108 2.17 -7.87 -2.28
C THR A 108 0.99 -6.97 -1.88
N TRP A 109 0.21 -7.40 -0.88
CA TRP A 109 -0.97 -6.68 -0.43
C TRP A 109 -0.86 -6.19 1.00
N ILE A 110 -1.40 -5.00 1.26
CA ILE A 110 -1.74 -4.54 2.59
C ILE A 110 -3.24 -4.70 2.81
N ILE A 111 -3.61 -5.28 3.94
CA ILE A 111 -4.98 -5.26 4.47
C ILE A 111 -4.99 -4.61 5.85
N PHE A 112 -6.05 -3.84 6.10
CA PHE A 112 -6.35 -3.26 7.41
C PHE A 112 -7.52 -4.06 8.01
N PRO A 113 -7.25 -5.10 8.82
CA PRO A 113 -8.27 -6.06 9.23
C PRO A 113 -9.35 -5.43 10.12
N GLU A 114 -9.09 -4.28 10.74
CA GLU A 114 -10.10 -3.59 11.56
C GLU A 114 -11.23 -2.98 10.72
N GLY A 115 -11.05 -2.86 9.41
CA GLY A 115 -12.05 -2.31 8.48
C GLY A 115 -12.31 -0.80 8.64
N ARG A 116 -11.69 -0.16 9.63
CA ARG A 116 -11.76 1.28 9.91
C ARG A 116 -10.49 1.73 10.62
N MET A 117 -10.24 3.03 10.60
CA MET A 117 -9.22 3.61 11.49
C MET A 117 -9.64 3.35 12.94
N VAL A 118 -8.73 2.76 13.71
CA VAL A 118 -8.84 2.64 15.16
C VAL A 118 -8.61 4.03 15.74
N LYS A 119 -9.70 4.71 16.04
CA LYS A 119 -9.67 5.96 16.81
C LYS A 119 -10.18 5.66 18.22
N THR A 120 -9.35 5.99 19.21
CA THR A 120 -9.78 6.16 20.60
C THR A 120 -10.73 7.34 20.70
#